data_AF-A0A382IQ10-F1
#
_entry.id   AF-A0A382IQ10-F1
#
_cell.length_a   1.000
_cell.length_b   1.000
_cell.length_c   1.000
_cell.angle_alpha   90.00
_cell.angle_beta   90.00
_cell.angle_gamma   90.00
#
_symmetry.space_group_name_H-M   'P 1'
#
loop_
_entity.id
_entity.type
_entity.pdbx_description
1 polymer ?
#
loop_
_entity_poly.entity_id
_entity_poly.type
_entity_poly.pdbx_seq_one_letter_code
_entity_poly.pdbx_strand_id
1 'polypeptide(L)'
;MAQKNVDNKIPIYKLKTTDEIMKYYDEWGINNKYDKDMVDWNYTGPKETVNTFIKYAKDKDIKILDAGCGTGLVGIELKKYNYLNVDGTDLSKKLLDLIPNNYYKKLEQADLNKTINTNDNTYGAVLCVGTFTYGHVKPNALDEFIRITKNKGLICFTINEG
;
A
#
# COMPACT_ATOMS: atom_id res chain seq x y z
N MET A 1 -33.86 -5.10 -11.37
CA MET A 1 -32.65 -5.63 -10.70
C MET A 1 -31.65 -5.94 -11.79
N ALA A 2 -30.60 -5.14 -11.94
CA ALA A 2 -29.58 -5.36 -12.97
C ALA A 2 -28.61 -6.44 -12.49
N GLN A 3 -28.51 -7.52 -13.28
CA GLN A 3 -27.55 -8.60 -13.09
C GLN A 3 -26.12 -8.03 -13.12
N LYS A 4 -25.39 -8.19 -12.02
CA LYS A 4 -23.97 -7.83 -11.93
C LYS A 4 -23.17 -8.81 -12.78
N ASN A 5 -22.66 -8.35 -13.92
CA ASN A 5 -21.66 -9.07 -14.72
C ASN A 5 -20.33 -9.09 -13.94
N VAL A 6 -20.18 -10.04 -13.03
CA VAL A 6 -18.90 -10.37 -12.37
C VAL A 6 -18.08 -11.40 -13.15
N ASP A 7 -18.63 -11.95 -14.23
CA ASP A 7 -18.08 -13.13 -14.93
C ASP A 7 -16.81 -12.87 -15.76
N ASN A 8 -16.40 -11.61 -15.96
CA ASN A 8 -15.22 -11.26 -16.76
C ASN A 8 -14.02 -10.74 -15.95
N LYS A 9 -14.05 -10.77 -14.61
CA LYS A 9 -12.88 -10.43 -13.81
C LYS A 9 -12.10 -11.72 -13.53
N ILE A 10 -10.91 -11.87 -14.12
CA ILE A 10 -9.97 -12.93 -13.73
C ILE A 10 -9.81 -12.83 -12.22
N PRO A 11 -10.10 -13.89 -11.46
CA PRO A 11 -10.00 -13.81 -10.03
C PRO A 11 -8.53 -13.59 -9.65
N ILE A 12 -8.24 -12.51 -8.94
CA ILE A 12 -6.88 -12.11 -8.56
C ILE A 12 -6.14 -13.27 -7.86
N TYR A 13 -6.87 -14.13 -7.14
CA TYR A 13 -6.35 -15.35 -6.50
C TYR A 13 -5.80 -16.42 -7.46
N LYS A 14 -6.00 -16.31 -8.77
CA LYS A 14 -5.45 -17.23 -9.78
C LYS A 14 -4.12 -16.75 -10.38
N LEU A 15 -3.71 -15.51 -10.13
CA LEU A 15 -2.45 -14.96 -10.63
C LEU A 15 -1.31 -15.45 -9.73
N LYS A 16 -0.27 -16.06 -10.32
CA LYS A 16 0.77 -16.79 -9.56
C LYS A 16 2.11 -16.08 -9.58
N THR A 17 2.30 -15.14 -10.50
CA THR A 17 3.58 -14.47 -10.72
C THR A 17 3.43 -12.96 -10.64
N THR A 18 4.50 -12.31 -10.19
CA THR A 18 4.59 -10.85 -10.12
C THR A 18 4.29 -10.18 -11.46
N ASP A 19 4.74 -10.75 -12.58
CA ASP A 19 4.48 -10.21 -13.92
C ASP A 19 3.02 -10.34 -14.36
N GLU A 20 2.34 -11.44 -14.04
CA GLU A 20 0.90 -11.62 -14.29
C GLU A 20 0.06 -10.63 -13.48
N ILE A 21 0.47 -10.40 -12.23
CA ILE A 21 -0.17 -9.46 -11.32
C ILE A 21 0.06 -8.02 -11.81
N MET A 22 1.29 -7.67 -12.18
CA MET A 22 1.63 -6.36 -12.74
C MET A 22 0.88 -6.09 -14.05
N LYS A 23 0.80 -7.07 -14.96
CA LYS A 23 0.03 -6.94 -16.20
C LYS A 23 -1.47 -6.75 -15.94
N TYR A 24 -2.01 -7.45 -14.93
CA TYR A 24 -3.40 -7.27 -14.50
C TYR A 24 -3.66 -5.85 -13.99
N TYR A 25 -2.79 -5.32 -13.11
CA TYR A 25 -2.90 -3.95 -12.62
C TYR A 25 -2.70 -2.90 -13.73
N ASP A 26 -1.79 -3.15 -14.67
CA ASP A 26 -1.56 -2.29 -15.83
C ASP A 26 -2.79 -2.19 -16.73
N GLU A 27 -3.49 -3.30 -16.96
CA GLU A 27 -4.74 -3.32 -17.73
C GLU A 27 -5.92 -2.73 -16.94
N TRP A 28 -5.92 -2.85 -15.62
CA TRP A 28 -6.95 -2.30 -14.71
C TRP A 28 -6.85 -0.79 -14.48
N GLY A 29 -5.65 -0.22 -14.55
CA GLY A 29 -5.42 1.22 -14.44
C GLY A 29 -5.92 2.02 -15.65
N ILE A 30 -6.15 1.35 -16.78
CA ILE A 30 -6.66 1.98 -18.01
C ILE A 30 -8.11 2.46 -17.76
N ASN A 31 -8.39 3.73 -18.11
CA ASN A 31 -9.70 4.39 -18.04
C ASN A 31 -10.27 4.68 -16.63
N ASN A 32 -9.45 4.92 -15.60
CA ASN A 32 -9.92 5.20 -14.22
C ASN A 32 -10.83 4.09 -13.65
N LYS A 33 -10.73 2.85 -14.16
CA LYS A 33 -11.53 1.71 -13.66
C LYS A 33 -11.16 1.36 -12.23
N TYR A 34 -9.88 1.48 -11.86
CA TYR A 34 -9.40 1.26 -10.50
C TYR A 34 -10.14 2.13 -9.46
N ASP A 35 -10.21 3.45 -9.67
CA ASP A 35 -10.85 4.35 -8.71
C ASP A 35 -12.38 4.14 -8.64
N LYS A 36 -13.03 3.80 -9.77
CA LYS A 36 -14.47 3.47 -9.80
C LYS A 36 -14.78 2.13 -9.12
N ASP A 37 -14.01 1.09 -9.40
CA ASP A 37 -14.20 -0.24 -8.80
C ASP A 37 -13.87 -0.22 -7.29
N MET A 38 -12.90 0.58 -6.84
CA MET A 38 -12.58 0.75 -5.41
C MET A 38 -13.70 1.43 -4.61
N VAL A 39 -14.39 2.40 -5.22
CA VAL A 39 -15.61 3.02 -4.66
C VAL A 39 -16.76 2.00 -4.64
N ASP A 40 -16.92 1.20 -5.70
CA ASP A 40 -17.95 0.15 -5.77
C ASP A 40 -17.68 -1.05 -4.84
N TRP A 41 -16.43 -1.27 -4.41
CA TRP A 41 -16.01 -2.38 -3.56
C TRP A 41 -15.89 -2.04 -2.08
N ASN A 42 -16.11 -0.78 -1.69
CA ASN A 42 -16.03 -0.33 -0.28
C ASN A 42 -14.70 -0.78 0.37
N TYR A 43 -13.57 -0.60 -0.32
CA TYR A 43 -12.26 -1.00 0.19
C TYR A 43 -11.87 -0.13 1.40
N THR A 44 -12.10 -0.67 2.60
CA THR A 44 -11.91 0.05 3.87
C THR A 44 -10.49 -0.07 4.42
N GLY A 45 -9.65 -0.96 3.87
CA GLY A 45 -8.31 -1.26 4.37
C GLY A 45 -7.46 -0.03 4.72
N PRO A 46 -7.30 0.96 3.81
CA PRO A 46 -6.53 2.18 4.08
C PRO A 46 -7.10 2.98 5.25
N LYS A 47 -8.42 3.20 5.25
CA LYS A 47 -9.11 3.97 6.29
C LYS A 47 -9.01 3.28 7.66
N GLU A 48 -9.28 1.98 7.74
CA GLU A 48 -9.23 1.24 9.01
C GLU A 48 -7.81 1.13 9.57
N THR A 49 -6.83 0.93 8.69
CA THR A 49 -5.40 0.93 9.08
C THR A 49 -5.01 2.29 9.64
N VAL A 50 -5.32 3.38 8.94
CA VAL A 50 -5.01 4.74 9.41
C VAL A 50 -5.74 5.05 10.72
N ASN A 51 -7.03 4.73 10.83
CA ASN A 51 -7.80 4.90 12.07
C ASN A 51 -7.21 4.14 13.25
N THR A 52 -6.62 2.98 13.01
CA THR A 52 -5.93 2.20 14.04
C THR A 52 -4.58 2.84 14.37
N PHE A 53 -3.79 3.19 13.36
CA PHE A 53 -2.49 3.83 13.50
C PHE A 53 -2.54 5.11 14.35
N ILE A 54 -3.49 6.01 14.08
CA ILE A 54 -3.60 7.31 14.79
C ILE A 54 -3.97 7.17 16.28
N LYS A 55 -4.49 6.00 16.70
CA LYS A 55 -4.72 5.71 18.13
C LYS A 55 -3.40 5.62 18.89
N TYR A 56 -2.31 5.23 18.23
CA TYR A 56 -0.99 5.01 18.83
C TYR A 56 0.03 6.08 18.42
N ALA A 57 0.03 6.51 17.15
CA ALA A 57 0.98 7.50 16.64
C ALA A 57 0.55 8.93 17.01
N LYS A 58 0.97 9.43 18.17
CA LYS A 58 0.57 10.80 18.61
C LYS A 58 1.40 11.91 17.98
N ASP A 59 2.65 11.62 17.66
CA ASP A 59 3.54 12.54 16.96
C ASP A 59 3.10 12.70 15.49
N LYS A 60 2.79 13.93 15.08
CA LYS A 60 2.36 14.26 13.71
C LYS A 60 3.51 14.41 12.73
N ASP A 61 4.73 14.62 13.24
CA ASP A 61 5.94 14.74 12.44
C ASP A 61 6.65 13.39 12.23
N ILE A 62 6.08 12.31 12.80
CA ILE A 62 6.56 10.94 12.64
C ILE A 62 6.83 10.63 11.17
N LYS A 63 8.04 10.14 10.88
CA LYS A 63 8.41 9.73 9.53
C LYS A 63 7.78 8.37 9.21
N ILE A 64 6.92 8.32 8.20
CA ILE A 64 6.14 7.14 7.82
C ILE A 64 6.64 6.61 6.47
N LEU A 65 6.76 5.29 6.35
CA LEU A 65 6.81 4.60 5.06
C LEU A 65 5.46 3.93 4.79
N ASP A 66 4.85 4.21 3.65
CA ASP A 66 3.75 3.40 3.10
C ASP A 66 4.34 2.38 2.11
N ALA A 67 4.48 1.14 2.57
CA ALA A 67 5.09 0.03 1.85
C ALA A 67 4.03 -0.71 1.02
N GLY A 68 4.15 -0.61 -0.31
CA GLY A 68 3.14 -1.09 -1.26
C GLY A 68 2.03 -0.06 -1.41
N CYS A 69 2.40 1.20 -1.63
CA CYS A 69 1.47 2.33 -1.57
C CYS A 69 0.46 2.36 -2.73
N GLY A 70 0.69 1.59 -3.81
CA GLY A 70 -0.17 1.55 -4.98
C GLY A 70 -0.44 2.94 -5.55
N THR A 71 -1.73 3.29 -5.68
CA THR A 71 -2.18 4.63 -6.12
C THR A 71 -2.28 5.66 -4.99
N GLY A 72 -1.79 5.33 -3.79
CA GLY A 72 -1.59 6.28 -2.71
C GLY A 72 -2.75 6.46 -1.73
N LEU A 73 -3.71 5.53 -1.68
CA LEU A 73 -4.90 5.63 -0.82
C LEU A 73 -4.57 5.81 0.67
N VAL A 74 -3.53 5.15 1.19
CA VAL A 74 -3.10 5.30 2.59
C VAL A 74 -2.57 6.71 2.85
N GLY A 75 -1.71 7.24 1.97
CA GLY A 75 -1.24 8.62 2.05
C GLY A 75 -2.37 9.66 2.01
N ILE A 76 -3.41 9.43 1.22
CA ILE A 76 -4.61 10.28 1.21
C ILE A 76 -5.30 10.25 2.57
N GLU A 77 -5.51 9.07 3.16
CA GLU A 77 -6.11 8.94 4.48
C GLU A 77 -5.23 9.58 5.57
N LEU A 78 -3.92 9.34 5.58
CA LEU A 78 -2.97 9.94 6.52
C LEU A 78 -3.02 11.48 6.51
N LYS A 79 -3.13 12.07 5.32
CA LYS A 79 -3.20 13.53 5.13
C LYS A 79 -4.44 14.15 5.79
N LYS A 80 -5.58 13.44 5.83
CA LYS A 80 -6.80 13.91 6.53
C LYS A 80 -6.60 14.09 8.03
N TYR A 81 -5.60 13.42 8.60
CA TYR A 81 -5.24 13.49 10.03
C TYR A 81 -3.93 14.25 10.27
N ASN A 82 -3.48 15.05 9.29
CA ASN A 82 -2.29 15.90 9.33
C ASN A 82 -0.95 15.15 9.47
N TYR A 83 -0.84 13.90 9.02
CA TYR A 83 0.45 13.25 8.84
C TYR A 83 0.99 13.57 7.46
N LEU A 84 2.07 14.35 7.40
CA LEU A 84 2.60 14.91 6.15
C LEU A 84 4.03 14.42 5.84
N ASN A 85 4.66 13.69 6.76
CA ASN A 85 6.01 13.17 6.64
C ASN A 85 6.00 11.71 6.14
N VAL A 86 5.41 11.50 4.95
CA VAL A 86 5.14 10.17 4.40
C VAL A 86 6.00 9.94 3.15
N ASP A 87 6.76 8.86 3.15
CA ASP A 87 7.40 8.29 1.96
C ASP A 87 6.56 7.10 1.48
N GLY A 88 6.51 6.85 0.17
CA GLY A 88 5.77 5.75 -0.43
C GLY A 88 6.67 4.89 -1.29
N THR A 89 6.44 3.58 -1.29
CA THR A 89 7.11 2.67 -2.21
C THR A 89 6.16 1.64 -2.78
N ASP A 90 6.36 1.29 -4.05
CA ASP A 90 5.59 0.24 -4.73
C ASP A 90 6.44 -0.44 -5.80
N LEU A 91 6.11 -1.67 -6.15
CA LEU A 91 6.80 -2.37 -7.24
C LEU A 91 6.44 -1.77 -8.61
N SER A 92 5.21 -1.27 -8.76
CA SER A 92 4.70 -0.73 -10.00
C SER A 92 4.99 0.77 -10.13
N LYS A 93 5.97 1.11 -10.97
CA LYS A 93 6.23 2.50 -11.34
C LYS A 93 5.00 3.20 -11.92
N LYS A 94 4.17 2.47 -12.67
CA LYS A 94 2.94 3.00 -13.26
C LYS A 94 1.93 3.42 -12.20
N LEU A 95 1.76 2.66 -11.11
CA LEU A 95 0.87 3.05 -10.01
C LEU A 95 1.40 4.28 -9.27
N LEU A 96 2.72 4.35 -9.06
CA LEU A 96 3.35 5.53 -8.46
C LEU A 96 3.13 6.80 -9.30
N ASP A 97 3.16 6.69 -10.63
CA ASP A 97 2.96 7.81 -11.55
C ASP A 97 1.51 8.34 -11.54
N LEU A 98 0.55 7.57 -11.02
CA LEU A 98 -0.84 8.02 -10.84
C LEU A 98 -1.03 8.86 -9.58
N ILE A 99 -0.08 8.83 -8.64
CA ILE A 99 -0.20 9.54 -7.37
C ILE A 99 -0.02 11.05 -7.61
N PRO A 100 -0.99 11.90 -7.22
CA PRO A 100 -0.82 13.34 -7.35
C PRO A 100 0.31 13.87 -6.47
N ASN A 101 0.91 14.98 -6.89
CA ASN A 101 1.91 15.68 -6.10
C ASN A 101 1.37 16.06 -4.70
N ASN A 102 2.26 16.12 -3.70
CA ASN A 102 1.99 16.55 -2.32
C ASN A 102 1.22 15.55 -1.43
N TYR A 103 1.08 14.28 -1.82
CA TYR A 103 0.64 13.21 -0.90
C TYR A 103 1.81 12.50 -0.22
N TYR A 104 2.95 12.41 -0.90
CA TYR A 104 4.17 11.83 -0.39
C TYR A 104 5.33 12.80 -0.58
N LYS A 105 6.28 12.78 0.34
CA LYS A 105 7.56 13.50 0.21
C LYS A 105 8.50 12.81 -0.77
N LYS A 106 8.41 11.49 -0.85
CA LYS A 106 9.24 10.65 -1.71
C LYS A 106 8.40 9.47 -2.21
N LEU A 107 8.54 9.14 -3.49
CA LEU A 107 7.99 7.94 -4.10
C LEU A 107 9.14 7.15 -4.73
N GLU A 108 9.29 5.88 -4.37
CA GLU A 108 10.34 5.01 -4.89
C GLU A 108 9.80 3.68 -5.38
N GLN A 109 10.30 3.24 -6.54
CA GLN A 109 10.02 1.89 -7.01
C GLN A 109 10.87 0.90 -6.20
N ALA A 110 10.24 -0.05 -5.51
CA ALA A 110 10.95 -1.11 -4.79
C ALA A 110 10.16 -2.43 -4.76
N ASP A 111 10.90 -3.53 -4.70
CA ASP A 111 10.36 -4.86 -4.46
C ASP A 111 10.45 -5.16 -2.95
N LEU A 112 9.30 -5.22 -2.28
CA LEU A 112 9.22 -5.49 -0.84
C LEU A 112 9.68 -6.90 -0.44
N ASN A 113 9.85 -7.81 -1.41
CA ASN A 113 10.43 -9.13 -1.14
C ASN A 113 11.97 -9.10 -1.10
N LYS A 114 12.58 -7.95 -1.41
CA LYS A 114 14.02 -7.71 -1.36
C LYS A 114 14.34 -6.69 -0.27
N THR A 115 15.64 -6.51 -0.01
CA THR A 115 16.13 -5.48 0.91
C THR A 115 15.70 -4.10 0.42
N ILE A 116 15.06 -3.34 1.30
CA ILE A 116 14.67 -1.95 1.05
C ILE A 116 15.91 -1.08 1.20
N ASN A 117 16.23 -0.28 0.18
CA ASN A 117 17.38 0.62 0.15
C ASN A 117 17.19 1.81 1.12
N THR A 118 17.21 1.53 2.41
CA THR A 118 16.98 2.44 3.51
C THR A 118 17.80 1.96 4.70
N ASN A 119 18.42 2.90 5.41
CA ASN A 119 19.19 2.59 6.62
C ASN A 119 18.29 2.04 7.73
N ASP A 120 18.87 1.26 8.63
CA ASP A 120 18.19 0.77 9.82
C ASP A 120 17.65 1.92 10.66
N ASN A 121 16.56 1.69 11.40
CA ASN A 121 15.98 2.69 12.32
C ASN A 121 15.68 4.06 11.66
N THR A 122 15.26 4.08 10.40
CA THR A 122 14.94 5.32 9.66
C THR A 122 13.52 5.81 9.94
N TYR A 123 12.54 4.91 9.91
CA TYR A 123 11.13 5.26 9.96
C TYR A 123 10.58 5.17 11.38
N GLY A 124 9.78 6.16 11.79
CA GLY A 124 9.01 6.07 13.03
C GLY A 124 7.81 5.11 12.89
N ALA A 125 7.30 4.95 11.67
CA ALA A 125 6.31 3.93 11.37
C ALA A 125 6.41 3.38 9.94
N VAL A 126 5.99 2.12 9.77
CA VAL A 126 5.79 1.47 8.48
C VAL A 126 4.34 1.00 8.39
N LEU A 127 3.63 1.45 7.36
CA LEU A 127 2.30 0.97 7.01
C LEU A 127 2.40 0.06 5.78
N CYS A 128 1.64 -1.03 5.75
CA CYS A 128 1.60 -1.95 4.61
C CYS A 128 0.19 -2.51 4.41
N VAL A 129 -0.55 -1.95 3.45
CA VAL A 129 -2.01 -2.15 3.34
C VAL A 129 -2.37 -2.76 1.98
N GLY A 130 -3.03 -3.91 2.00
CA GLY A 130 -3.45 -4.63 0.79
C GLY A 130 -2.35 -5.42 0.08
N THR A 131 -1.15 -5.49 0.64
CA THR A 131 0.04 -6.06 -0.01
C THR A 131 0.38 -7.48 0.47
N PHE A 132 0.11 -7.82 1.74
CA PHE A 132 0.18 -9.21 2.21
C PHE A 132 -1.05 -10.00 1.74
N THR A 133 -1.00 -10.44 0.49
CA THR A 133 -1.99 -11.28 -0.20
C THR A 133 -1.28 -12.35 -1.03
N TYR A 134 -2.02 -13.30 -1.58
CA TYR A 134 -1.48 -14.40 -2.39
C TYR A 134 -0.55 -13.89 -3.51
N GLY A 135 0.71 -14.32 -3.48
CA GLY A 135 1.69 -14.05 -4.54
C GLY A 135 2.31 -12.66 -4.59
N HIS A 136 1.96 -11.74 -3.66
CA HIS A 136 2.50 -10.37 -3.66
C HIS A 136 3.72 -10.20 -2.75
N VAL A 137 3.50 -10.12 -1.44
CA VAL A 137 4.55 -9.85 -0.44
C VAL A 137 4.68 -11.05 0.48
N LYS A 138 5.89 -11.58 0.58
CA LYS A 138 6.23 -12.73 1.43
C LYS A 138 6.49 -12.32 2.87
N PRO A 139 6.40 -13.25 3.84
CA PRO A 139 6.61 -12.94 5.25
C PRO A 139 7.96 -12.29 5.59
N ASN A 140 9.02 -12.55 4.80
CA ASN A 140 10.34 -11.96 5.03
C ASN A 140 10.37 -10.43 4.86
N ALA A 141 9.36 -9.83 4.24
CA ALA A 141 9.22 -8.37 4.22
C ALA A 141 9.05 -7.78 5.64
N LEU A 142 8.50 -8.56 6.59
CA LEU A 142 8.39 -8.11 7.99
C LEU A 142 9.75 -7.94 8.65
N ASP A 143 10.75 -8.76 8.31
CA ASP A 143 12.12 -8.60 8.82
C ASP A 143 12.71 -7.26 8.36
N GLU A 144 12.48 -6.89 7.10
CA GLU A 144 12.88 -5.59 6.55
C GLU A 144 12.13 -4.43 7.21
N PHE A 145 10.82 -4.58 7.45
CA PHE A 145 10.04 -3.57 8.16
C PHE A 145 10.55 -3.36 9.58
N ILE A 146 10.90 -4.44 10.29
CA ILE A 146 11.53 -4.36 11.61
C ILE A 146 12.86 -3.63 11.53
N ARG A 147 13.72 -3.99 10.57
CA ARG A 147 15.06 -3.39 10.39
C ARG A 147 14.99 -1.88 10.19
N ILE A 148 14.13 -1.40 9.29
CA ILE A 148 14.04 0.03 8.95
C ILE A 148 13.20 0.85 9.94
N THR A 149 12.40 0.19 10.79
CA THR A 149 11.60 0.86 11.82
C THR A 149 12.47 1.17 13.04
N LYS A 150 12.36 2.38 13.57
CA LYS A 150 13.03 2.79 14.81
C LYS A 150 12.64 1.90 15.98
N ASN A 151 13.52 1.75 16.95
CA ASN A 151 13.13 1.21 18.25
C ASN A 151 11.90 1.97 18.81
N LYS A 152 10.89 1.23 19.28
CA LYS A 152 9.56 1.73 19.68
C LYS A 152 8.70 2.35 18.57
N GLY A 153 9.12 2.19 17.31
CA GLY A 153 8.31 2.55 16.15
C GLY A 153 7.14 1.60 15.93
N LEU A 154 6.26 1.97 15.01
CA LEU A 154 5.01 1.26 14.76
C LEU A 154 5.04 0.55 13.41
N ILE A 155 4.59 -0.69 13.37
CA ILE A 155 4.33 -1.41 12.12
C ILE A 155 2.83 -1.71 12.10
N CYS A 156 2.13 -1.26 11.06
CA CYS A 156 0.69 -1.46 10.92
C CYS A 156 0.38 -1.99 9.54
N PHE A 157 -0.21 -3.18 9.46
CA PHE A 157 -0.40 -3.86 8.19
C PHE A 157 -1.69 -4.68 8.19
N THR A 158 -2.18 -4.96 6.99
CA THR A 158 -3.32 -5.85 6.78
C THR A 158 -2.83 -7.15 6.17
N ILE A 159 -3.39 -8.27 6.61
CA ILE A 159 -3.28 -9.56 5.93
C ILE A 159 -4.65 -9.88 5.34
N ASN A 160 -4.68 -10.32 4.08
CA ASN A 160 -5.90 -10.91 3.51
C ASN A 160 -5.77 -12.44 3.54
N GLU A 161 -6.44 -13.07 4.51
CA GLU A 161 -6.66 -14.51 4.54
C GLU A 161 -7.80 -14.82 3.57
N GLY A 162 -7.48 -15.21 2.34
CA GLY A 162 -8.50 -15.52 1.33
C GLY A 162 -9.28 -16.79 1.61
#